data_AF-A0A9R1J658-F1
#
_entry.id   AF-A0A9R1J658-F1
#
_cell.length_a   1.000
_cell.length_b   1.000
_cell.length_c   1.000
_cell.angle_alpha   90.00
_cell.angle_beta   90.00
_cell.angle_gamma   90.00
#
_symmetry.space_group_name_H-M   'P 1'
#
loop_
_entity.id
_entity.type
_entity.pdbx_description
1 polymer ?
#
loop_
_entity_poly.entity_id
_entity_poly.type
_entity_poly.pdbx_seq_one_letter_code
_entity_poly.pdbx_strand_id
1 'polypeptide(L)'
;MANCFGEVVDDGKLNKMERYMGKPKSRQDRAREAWNQISKDDKDANATRYVEGLKSMYGNGQSTLCLVYNATGDTLRKVDNHDWYGYIGSAPYPAEIGNGQWAAFHHVHRAGEPSGSVGAVVYRGKNGEGVDKDYLVAWSTPWGMWYRNKAYCEIGAVNCYQNLWAGMYNRVANSDYSSSARSDGCEIDARIETGDSPKFTAKITVR
;
A
#
# COMPACT_ATOMS: atom_id res chain seq x y z
N MET A 1 -10.50 -7.65 -13.11
CA MET A 1 -9.04 -7.64 -13.33
C MET A 1 -8.37 -7.65 -11.98
N ALA A 2 -7.41 -8.56 -11.74
CA ALA A 2 -6.64 -8.56 -10.50
C ALA A 2 -5.60 -7.42 -10.59
N ASN A 3 -5.68 -6.44 -9.70
CA ASN A 3 -4.77 -5.30 -9.62
C ASN A 3 -3.62 -5.55 -8.63
N CYS A 4 -3.14 -6.80 -8.62
CA CYS A 4 -1.96 -7.27 -7.90
C CYS A 4 -0.96 -7.85 -8.90
N PHE A 5 0.31 -7.48 -8.77
CA PHE A 5 1.36 -7.74 -9.76
C PHE A 5 2.54 -8.49 -9.14
N GLY A 6 3.05 -9.48 -9.87
CA GLY A 6 4.10 -10.39 -9.42
C GLY A 6 3.55 -11.72 -8.91
N GLU A 7 4.39 -12.76 -8.95
CA GLU A 7 4.06 -14.05 -8.35
C GLU A 7 4.14 -13.99 -6.82
N VAL A 8 3.27 -14.75 -6.16
CA VAL A 8 3.31 -14.93 -4.71
C VAL A 8 4.59 -15.69 -4.32
N VAL A 9 5.27 -15.20 -3.30
CA VAL A 9 6.43 -15.84 -2.69
C VAL A 9 5.95 -16.67 -1.50
N ASP A 10 5.60 -17.91 -1.78
CA ASP A 10 5.16 -18.92 -0.82
C ASP A 10 6.19 -20.06 -0.68
N ASP A 11 5.86 -21.08 0.14
CA ASP A 11 6.74 -22.23 0.32
C ASP A 11 6.99 -22.99 -0.99
N GLY A 12 6.02 -23.01 -1.90
CA GLY A 12 6.15 -23.59 -3.24
C GLY A 12 7.18 -22.87 -4.09
N LYS A 13 7.19 -21.54 -4.07
CA LYS A 13 8.21 -20.70 -4.73
C LYS A 13 9.58 -20.91 -4.09
N LEU A 14 9.67 -20.95 -2.76
CA LEU A 14 10.92 -21.20 -2.04
C LEU A 14 11.48 -22.60 -2.32
N ASN A 15 10.65 -23.62 -2.46
CA ASN A 15 11.08 -24.99 -2.81
C ASN A 15 11.82 -25.07 -4.16
N LYS A 16 11.61 -24.11 -5.06
CA LYS A 16 12.29 -24.03 -6.36
C LYS A 16 13.65 -23.31 -6.29
N MET A 17 14.03 -22.79 -5.12
CA MET A 17 15.29 -22.07 -4.90
C MET A 17 16.28 -22.97 -4.15
N GLU A 18 17.50 -23.07 -4.68
CA GLU A 18 18.58 -23.91 -4.12
C GLU A 18 18.82 -23.64 -2.63
N ARG A 19 18.75 -22.36 -2.20
CA ARG A 19 18.93 -21.96 -0.79
C ARG A 19 17.95 -22.65 0.17
N TYR A 20 16.71 -22.92 -0.25
CA TYR A 20 15.61 -23.39 0.59
C TYR A 20 15.14 -24.81 0.28
N MET A 21 15.60 -25.40 -0.82
CA MET A 21 15.22 -26.75 -1.23
C MET A 21 15.52 -27.77 -0.12
N GLY A 22 14.54 -28.62 0.21
CA GLY A 22 14.67 -29.65 1.25
C GLY A 22 14.73 -29.15 2.70
N LYS A 23 14.68 -27.84 2.95
CA LYS A 23 14.72 -27.25 4.30
C LYS A 23 13.31 -26.90 4.81
N PRO A 24 13.06 -26.85 6.13
CA PRO A 24 11.87 -26.18 6.66
C PRO A 24 11.85 -24.70 6.24
N LYS A 25 10.67 -24.15 5.96
CA LYS A 25 10.48 -22.75 5.58
C LYS A 25 9.81 -22.02 6.73
N SER A 26 10.34 -20.87 7.08
CA SER A 26 9.69 -19.92 7.97
C SER A 26 8.98 -18.83 7.17
N ARG A 27 8.06 -18.12 7.83
CA ARG A 27 7.49 -16.90 7.27
C ARG A 27 8.56 -15.83 7.01
N GLN A 28 9.58 -15.76 7.87
CA GLN A 28 10.70 -14.84 7.71
C GLN A 28 11.51 -15.17 6.44
N ASP A 29 11.60 -16.45 6.04
CA ASP A 29 12.20 -16.82 4.76
C ASP A 29 11.37 -16.30 3.57
N ARG A 30 10.04 -16.47 3.64
CA ARG A 30 9.11 -15.94 2.63
C ARG A 30 9.17 -14.41 2.54
N ALA A 31 9.18 -13.73 3.68
CA ALA A 31 9.26 -12.26 3.76
C ALA A 31 10.59 -11.75 3.17
N ARG A 32 11.71 -12.38 3.53
CA ARG A 32 13.03 -12.04 3.01
C ARG A 32 13.11 -12.22 1.50
N GLU A 33 12.60 -13.32 0.97
CA GLU A 33 12.60 -13.56 -0.48
C GLU A 33 11.65 -12.63 -1.24
N ALA A 34 10.51 -12.27 -0.64
CA ALA A 34 9.68 -11.21 -1.20
C ALA A 34 10.44 -9.90 -1.27
N TRP A 35 11.13 -9.49 -0.21
CA TRP A 35 11.91 -8.25 -0.23
C TRP A 35 13.01 -8.25 -1.30
N ASN A 36 13.76 -9.35 -1.41
CA ASN A 36 14.83 -9.50 -2.41
C ASN A 36 14.30 -9.45 -3.87
N GLN A 37 13.01 -9.72 -4.08
CA GLN A 37 12.38 -9.81 -5.39
C GLN A 37 11.41 -8.64 -5.66
N ILE A 38 11.59 -7.50 -4.98
CA ILE A 38 10.66 -6.36 -5.05
C ILE A 38 10.45 -5.80 -6.47
N SER A 39 11.48 -5.83 -7.32
CA SER A 39 11.41 -5.39 -8.73
C SER A 39 11.63 -6.54 -9.72
N LYS A 40 11.59 -7.79 -9.25
CA LYS A 40 11.83 -8.95 -10.12
C LYS A 40 10.71 -9.09 -11.16
N ASP A 41 11.07 -9.47 -12.39
CA ASP A 41 10.14 -9.70 -13.50
C ASP A 41 9.29 -8.44 -13.81
N ASP A 42 9.87 -7.25 -13.62
CA ASP A 42 9.24 -5.94 -13.86
C ASP A 42 7.91 -5.72 -13.13
N LYS A 43 7.68 -6.43 -12.01
CA LYS A 43 6.38 -6.39 -11.30
C LYS A 43 5.99 -4.99 -10.81
N ASP A 44 6.96 -4.18 -10.40
CA ASP A 44 6.81 -2.79 -9.97
C ASP A 44 6.53 -1.87 -11.16
N ALA A 45 7.24 -2.06 -12.27
CA ALA A 45 6.98 -1.35 -13.52
C ALA A 45 5.59 -1.68 -14.10
N ASN A 46 5.16 -2.95 -14.02
CA ASN A 46 3.82 -3.39 -14.41
C ASN A 46 2.73 -2.74 -13.56
N ALA A 47 2.91 -2.72 -12.24
CA ALA A 47 1.99 -2.04 -11.32
C ALA A 47 1.92 -0.53 -11.60
N THR A 48 3.07 0.10 -11.89
CA THR A 48 3.16 1.52 -12.26
C THR A 48 2.43 1.81 -13.57
N ARG A 49 2.71 1.05 -14.64
CA ARG A 49 2.02 1.18 -15.93
C ARG A 49 0.51 1.03 -15.80
N TYR A 50 0.05 0.15 -14.91
CA TYR A 50 -1.36 -0.03 -14.65
C TYR A 50 -2.02 1.23 -14.09
N VAL A 51 -1.46 1.83 -13.03
CA VAL A 51 -2.02 3.07 -12.44
C VAL A 51 -1.85 4.29 -13.35
N GLU A 52 -0.81 4.34 -14.18
CA GLU A 52 -0.66 5.35 -15.23
C GLU A 52 -1.77 5.21 -16.30
N GLY A 53 -2.12 3.98 -16.67
CA GLY A 53 -3.26 3.69 -17.53
C GLY A 53 -4.59 4.15 -16.92
N LEU A 54 -4.81 3.88 -15.62
CA LEU A 54 -5.97 4.39 -14.88
C LEU A 54 -6.00 5.94 -14.89
N LYS A 55 -4.86 6.57 -14.64
CA LYS A 55 -4.71 8.03 -14.67
C LYS A 55 -4.99 8.64 -16.05
N SER A 56 -4.58 7.96 -17.11
CA SER A 56 -4.86 8.36 -18.50
C SER A 56 -6.36 8.31 -18.80
N MET A 57 -7.03 7.22 -18.41
CA MET A 57 -8.48 7.08 -18.56
C MET A 57 -9.28 8.10 -17.73
N TYR A 58 -8.79 8.43 -16.53
CA TYR A 58 -9.40 9.43 -15.67
C TYR A 58 -9.33 10.84 -16.27
N GLY A 59 -8.23 11.18 -16.96
CA GLY A 59 -8.06 12.49 -17.59
C GLY A 59 -7.62 13.57 -16.59
N ASN A 60 -8.12 14.80 -16.74
CA ASN A 60 -7.66 15.93 -15.94
C ASN A 60 -8.23 15.90 -14.51
N GLY A 61 -7.39 16.22 -13.51
CA GLY A 61 -7.81 16.26 -12.11
C GLY A 61 -6.75 15.77 -11.12
N GLN A 62 -6.91 16.21 -9.86
CA GLN A 62 -6.12 15.73 -8.73
C GLN A 62 -6.41 14.26 -8.43
N SER A 63 -5.36 13.44 -8.37
CA SER A 63 -5.52 12.02 -8.10
C SER A 63 -4.27 11.45 -7.44
N THR A 64 -4.31 10.20 -7.00
CA THR A 64 -3.15 9.54 -6.39
C THR A 64 -3.00 8.15 -6.97
N LEU A 65 -1.83 7.86 -7.53
CA LEU A 65 -1.49 6.57 -8.14
C LEU A 65 -0.86 5.71 -7.04
N CYS A 66 -1.65 4.85 -6.41
CA CYS A 66 -1.26 4.15 -5.20
C CYS A 66 -0.69 2.76 -5.50
N LEU A 67 0.50 2.49 -4.94
CA LEU A 67 1.18 1.20 -4.98
C LEU A 67 1.45 0.71 -3.55
N VAL A 68 1.13 -0.55 -3.25
CA VAL A 68 1.38 -1.17 -1.95
C VAL A 68 2.11 -2.50 -2.14
N TYR A 69 3.31 -2.64 -1.58
CA TYR A 69 4.08 -3.88 -1.62
C TYR A 69 3.94 -4.67 -0.33
N ASN A 70 3.68 -5.96 -0.45
CA ASN A 70 3.66 -6.89 0.67
C ASN A 70 4.93 -7.74 0.72
N ALA A 71 5.74 -7.59 1.76
CA ALA A 71 6.85 -8.46 2.10
C ALA A 71 6.77 -8.92 3.57
N THR A 72 5.57 -9.30 4.01
CA THR A 72 5.32 -9.79 5.38
C THR A 72 5.48 -11.31 5.53
N GLY A 73 5.67 -12.02 4.42
CA GLY A 73 5.75 -13.48 4.38
C GLY A 73 4.39 -14.18 4.28
N ASP A 74 3.27 -13.48 4.49
CA ASP A 74 1.91 -13.99 4.34
C ASP A 74 1.05 -13.01 3.52
N THR A 75 -0.17 -13.40 3.16
CA THR A 75 -1.14 -12.54 2.46
C THR A 75 -1.69 -11.46 3.39
N LEU A 76 -1.71 -10.21 2.92
CA LEU A 76 -2.45 -9.11 3.54
C LEU A 76 -3.90 -9.10 3.08
N ARG A 77 -4.84 -8.81 3.97
CA ARG A 77 -6.28 -8.72 3.66
C ARG A 77 -6.84 -7.35 3.98
N LYS A 78 -7.57 -6.74 3.04
CA LYS A 78 -8.25 -5.47 3.30
C LYS A 78 -9.32 -5.68 4.38
N VAL A 79 -9.33 -4.82 5.40
CA VAL A 79 -10.31 -4.84 6.49
C VAL A 79 -11.11 -3.56 6.61
N ASP A 80 -10.57 -2.43 6.15
CA ASP A 80 -11.26 -1.15 6.22
C ASP A 80 -10.71 -0.15 5.17
N ASN A 81 -11.44 0.92 4.89
CA ASN A 81 -10.97 2.05 4.09
C ASN A 81 -11.82 3.31 4.38
N HIS A 82 -11.27 4.47 4.07
CA HIS A 82 -11.99 5.73 4.24
C HIS A 82 -11.54 6.77 3.22
N ASP A 83 -12.50 7.43 2.59
CA ASP A 83 -12.27 8.48 1.59
C ASP A 83 -12.73 9.81 2.18
N TRP A 84 -11.79 10.63 2.66
CA TRP A 84 -12.10 11.96 3.20
C TRP A 84 -12.47 12.95 2.10
N TYR A 85 -11.72 12.91 0.99
CA TYR A 85 -11.97 13.72 -0.20
C TYR A 85 -11.66 12.90 -1.45
N GLY A 86 -12.56 12.92 -2.42
CA GLY A 86 -12.46 12.04 -3.58
C GLY A 86 -13.16 10.70 -3.37
N TYR A 87 -12.73 9.70 -4.14
CA TYR A 87 -13.21 8.32 -4.09
C TYR A 87 -12.24 7.37 -4.82
N ILE A 88 -12.36 6.07 -4.55
CA ILE A 88 -11.68 5.03 -5.32
C ILE A 88 -12.12 5.02 -6.79
N GLY A 89 -11.15 5.05 -7.72
CA GLY A 89 -11.40 5.03 -9.15
C GLY A 89 -11.90 3.67 -9.66
N SER A 90 -11.71 3.42 -10.96
CA SER A 90 -12.22 2.19 -11.62
C SER A 90 -11.56 0.89 -11.17
N ALA A 91 -10.43 0.95 -10.46
CA ALA A 91 -9.78 -0.19 -9.84
C ALA A 91 -10.01 -0.18 -8.32
N PRO A 92 -10.74 -1.15 -7.75
CA PRO A 92 -11.02 -1.18 -6.32
C PRO A 92 -9.75 -1.43 -5.52
N TYR A 93 -9.78 -1.12 -4.22
CA TYR A 93 -8.75 -1.60 -3.30
C TYR A 93 -8.67 -3.13 -3.35
N PRO A 94 -7.49 -3.73 -3.61
CA PRO A 94 -7.36 -5.19 -3.60
C PRO A 94 -7.84 -5.77 -2.28
N ALA A 95 -8.69 -6.80 -2.35
CA ALA A 95 -9.15 -7.51 -1.17
C ALA A 95 -8.01 -8.28 -0.49
N GLU A 96 -7.09 -8.81 -1.29
CA GLU A 96 -5.91 -9.54 -0.83
C GLU A 96 -4.65 -9.11 -1.60
N ILE A 97 -3.52 -9.06 -0.91
CA ILE A 97 -2.20 -8.81 -1.50
C ILE A 97 -1.29 -9.95 -1.04
N GLY A 98 -0.91 -10.84 -1.95
CA GLY A 98 -0.01 -11.95 -1.63
C GLY A 98 1.40 -11.45 -1.29
N ASN A 99 2.13 -12.23 -0.49
CA ASN A 99 3.53 -11.94 -0.19
C ASN A 99 4.34 -11.89 -1.50
N GLY A 100 5.14 -10.85 -1.70
CA GLY A 100 5.93 -10.63 -2.92
C GLY A 100 5.20 -9.89 -4.05
N GLN A 101 3.96 -9.45 -3.83
CA GLN A 101 3.16 -8.74 -4.83
C GLN A 101 3.08 -7.24 -4.57
N TRP A 102 2.93 -6.49 -5.67
CA TRP A 102 2.51 -5.09 -5.68
C TRP A 102 1.01 -5.00 -5.93
N ALA A 103 0.27 -4.43 -5.00
CA ALA A 103 -1.08 -3.92 -5.23
C ALA A 103 -1.03 -2.55 -5.92
N ALA A 104 -1.94 -2.30 -6.84
CA ALA A 104 -2.02 -1.04 -7.57
C ALA A 104 -3.46 -0.55 -7.67
N PHE A 105 -3.74 0.68 -7.27
CA PHE A 105 -5.07 1.28 -7.37
C PHE A 105 -4.97 2.80 -7.54
N HIS A 106 -6.06 3.44 -7.96
CA HIS A 106 -6.08 4.86 -8.30
C HIS A 106 -7.20 5.55 -7.54
N HIS A 107 -6.86 6.57 -6.76
CA HIS A 107 -7.82 7.35 -5.99
C HIS A 107 -7.95 8.75 -6.62
N VAL A 108 -9.16 9.24 -6.80
CA VAL A 108 -9.43 10.41 -7.65
C VAL A 108 -10.26 11.45 -6.92
N HIS A 109 -10.09 12.72 -7.28
CA HIS A 109 -10.99 13.77 -6.79
C HIS A 109 -12.38 13.67 -7.43
N ARG A 110 -13.36 14.31 -6.80
CA ARG A 110 -14.73 14.43 -7.33
C ARG A 110 -14.80 15.56 -8.34
N ALA A 111 -15.37 15.28 -9.51
CA ALA A 111 -15.54 16.29 -10.55
C ALA A 111 -16.39 17.46 -10.05
N GLY A 112 -15.92 18.69 -10.28
CA GLY A 112 -16.62 19.91 -9.84
C GLY A 112 -16.38 20.32 -8.38
N GLU A 113 -15.62 19.54 -7.60
CA GLU A 113 -15.24 19.90 -6.23
C GLU A 113 -13.81 20.48 -6.21
N PRO A 114 -13.57 21.61 -5.53
CA PRO A 114 -12.22 22.17 -5.32
C PRO A 114 -11.49 21.39 -4.22
N SER A 115 -11.48 20.06 -4.33
CA SER A 115 -10.89 19.13 -3.37
C SER A 115 -9.84 18.25 -4.04
N GLY A 116 -8.98 17.67 -3.22
CA GLY A 116 -7.96 16.74 -3.67
C GLY A 116 -8.41 15.28 -3.69
N SER A 117 -7.42 14.40 -3.70
CA SER A 117 -7.53 12.96 -3.43
C SER A 117 -6.95 12.67 -2.05
N VAL A 118 -7.81 12.36 -1.08
CA VAL A 118 -7.42 12.09 0.31
C VAL A 118 -8.17 10.86 0.81
N GLY A 119 -7.42 9.79 1.08
CA GLY A 119 -8.00 8.51 1.48
C GLY A 119 -7.02 7.66 2.26
N ALA A 120 -7.56 6.57 2.82
CA ALA A 120 -6.81 5.56 3.54
C ALA A 120 -7.37 4.17 3.26
N VAL A 121 -6.50 3.16 3.31
CA VAL A 121 -6.90 1.75 3.32
C VAL A 121 -6.15 1.02 4.44
N VAL A 122 -6.84 0.10 5.09
CA VAL A 122 -6.32 -0.72 6.18
C VAL A 122 -6.22 -2.16 5.72
N TYR A 123 -5.02 -2.71 5.80
CA TYR A 123 -4.73 -4.11 5.53
C TYR A 123 -4.40 -4.83 6.84
N ARG A 124 -4.99 -5.99 7.07
CA ARG A 124 -4.63 -6.89 8.15
C ARG A 124 -3.59 -7.90 7.68
N GLY A 125 -2.56 -8.06 8.49
CA GLY A 125 -1.52 -9.06 8.32
C GLY A 125 -0.96 -9.47 9.67
N LYS A 126 0.12 -10.25 9.67
CA LYS A 126 0.77 -10.68 10.90
C LYS A 126 2.07 -9.90 11.14
N ASN A 127 2.32 -9.50 12.38
CA ASN A 127 3.57 -8.89 12.81
C ASN A 127 4.75 -9.89 12.82
N GLY A 128 5.97 -9.49 13.19
CA GLY A 128 7.15 -10.36 13.25
C GLY A 128 7.03 -11.57 14.19
N GLU A 129 6.08 -11.54 15.13
CA GLU A 129 5.77 -12.62 16.08
C GLU A 129 4.62 -13.52 15.64
N GLY A 130 3.90 -13.17 14.55
CA GLY A 130 2.78 -13.97 14.05
C GLY A 130 1.41 -13.52 14.53
N VAL A 131 1.35 -12.42 15.28
CA VAL A 131 0.13 -11.80 15.83
C VAL A 131 -0.49 -10.86 14.80
N ASP A 132 -1.81 -10.88 14.67
CA ASP A 132 -2.52 -10.01 13.73
C ASP A 132 -2.38 -8.52 14.10
N LYS A 133 -2.12 -7.70 13.08
CA LYS A 133 -2.03 -6.24 13.15
C LYS A 133 -2.71 -5.62 11.94
N ASP A 134 -3.16 -4.39 12.12
CA ASP A 134 -3.74 -3.57 11.07
C ASP A 134 -2.72 -2.51 10.62
N TYR A 135 -2.40 -2.54 9.32
CA TYR A 135 -1.49 -1.65 8.63
C TYR A 135 -2.31 -0.61 7.88
N LEU A 136 -2.31 0.63 8.37
CA LEU A 136 -2.96 1.76 7.73
C LEU A 136 -1.98 2.42 6.76
N VAL A 137 -2.43 2.64 5.52
CA VAL A 137 -1.75 3.50 4.54
C VAL A 137 -2.70 4.59 4.10
N ALA A 138 -2.23 5.82 4.11
CA ALA A 138 -3.03 6.99 3.78
C ALA A 138 -2.23 8.01 2.96
N TRP A 139 -2.96 8.76 2.15
CA TRP A 139 -2.41 9.74 1.24
C TRP A 139 -3.24 11.02 1.25
N SER A 140 -2.61 12.13 0.87
CA SER A 140 -3.28 13.36 0.48
C SER A 140 -2.58 13.96 -0.72
N THR A 141 -3.31 14.11 -1.82
CA THR A 141 -2.96 14.95 -2.96
C THR A 141 -3.94 16.13 -2.96
N PRO A 142 -3.63 17.22 -2.23
CA PRO A 142 -4.55 18.34 -2.06
C PRO A 142 -4.75 19.13 -3.36
N TRP A 143 -5.84 19.90 -3.41
CA TRP A 143 -6.09 20.86 -4.48
C TRP A 143 -5.47 22.21 -4.11
N GLY A 144 -4.63 22.77 -4.99
CA GLY A 144 -4.06 24.10 -4.85
C GLY A 144 -2.54 24.11 -4.64
N MET A 145 -1.89 25.10 -5.25
CA MET A 145 -0.43 25.20 -5.41
C MET A 145 0.36 25.36 -4.08
N TRP A 146 -0.31 25.79 -3.01
CA TRP A 146 0.32 26.02 -1.70
C TRP A 146 0.29 24.81 -0.77
N TYR A 147 -0.46 23.76 -1.15
CA TYR A 147 -0.57 22.56 -0.35
C TYR A 147 0.40 21.49 -0.83
N ARG A 148 0.95 20.73 0.12
CA ARG A 148 1.92 19.67 -0.15
C ARG A 148 1.26 18.31 -0.11
N ASN A 149 1.73 17.41 -0.96
CA ASN A 149 1.34 16.01 -0.92
C ASN A 149 1.76 15.37 0.41
N LYS A 150 0.94 14.45 0.90
CA LYS A 150 1.13 13.79 2.20
C LYS A 150 1.10 12.28 2.03
N ALA A 151 2.03 11.61 2.69
CA ALA A 151 2.01 10.18 2.92
C ALA A 151 1.94 9.93 4.42
N TYR A 152 1.12 8.97 4.83
CA TYR A 152 1.01 8.56 6.22
C TYR A 152 0.82 7.06 6.32
N CYS A 153 1.42 6.46 7.34
CA CYS A 153 1.19 5.08 7.68
C CYS A 153 1.27 4.85 9.19
N GLU A 154 0.55 3.84 9.67
CA GLU A 154 0.54 3.45 11.08
C GLU A 154 0.32 1.94 11.22
N ILE A 155 0.89 1.35 12.28
CA ILE A 155 0.66 -0.05 12.65
C ILE A 155 -0.15 -0.04 13.94
N GLY A 156 -1.30 -0.69 13.91
CA GLY A 156 -2.25 -0.70 15.02
C GLY A 156 -2.72 -2.10 15.37
N ALA A 157 -3.41 -2.21 16.50
CA ALA A 157 -4.13 -3.42 16.86
C ALA A 157 -5.29 -3.67 15.88
N VAL A 158 -5.74 -4.93 15.83
CA VAL A 158 -6.93 -5.35 15.09
C VAL A 158 -8.12 -4.42 15.39
N ASN A 159 -8.71 -3.87 14.33
CA ASN A 159 -9.89 -2.98 14.32
C ASN A 159 -9.69 -1.63 15.03
N CYS A 160 -8.46 -1.19 15.33
CA CYS A 160 -8.25 0.04 16.10
C CYS A 160 -8.69 1.34 15.38
N TYR A 161 -8.85 1.31 14.05
CA TYR A 161 -9.15 2.52 13.26
C TYR A 161 -10.64 2.80 13.02
N GLN A 162 -11.55 1.86 13.29
CA GLN A 162 -12.95 1.90 12.85
C GLN A 162 -13.74 3.16 13.28
N ASN A 163 -13.30 3.87 14.32
CA ASN A 163 -13.93 5.09 14.83
C ASN A 163 -12.96 6.27 14.97
N LEU A 164 -11.76 6.19 14.37
CA LEU A 164 -10.72 7.20 14.53
C LEU A 164 -10.49 8.05 13.28
N TRP A 165 -11.36 7.95 12.27
CA TRP A 165 -11.17 8.61 10.97
C TRP A 165 -10.98 10.12 11.03
N ALA A 166 -11.70 10.83 11.92
CA ALA A 166 -11.50 12.26 12.10
C ALA A 166 -10.10 12.58 12.68
N GLY A 167 -9.65 11.79 13.65
CA GLY A 167 -8.29 11.91 14.20
C GLY A 167 -7.22 11.54 13.18
N MET A 168 -7.47 10.52 12.36
CA MET A 168 -6.57 10.09 11.28
C MET A 168 -6.43 11.16 10.21
N TYR A 169 -7.51 11.85 9.83
CA TYR A 169 -7.44 12.97 8.90
C TYR A 169 -6.44 14.03 9.38
N ASN A 170 -6.52 14.41 10.66
CA ASN A 170 -5.59 15.38 11.26
C ASN A 170 -4.14 14.87 11.21
N ARG A 171 -3.90 13.57 11.41
CA ARG A 171 -2.56 12.99 11.30
C ARG A 171 -2.03 13.03 9.86
N VAL A 172 -2.87 12.71 8.87
CA VAL A 172 -2.52 12.81 7.44
C VAL A 172 -2.23 14.25 7.05
N ALA A 173 -3.07 15.20 7.47
CA ALA A 173 -2.89 16.62 7.15
C ALA A 173 -1.58 17.19 7.70
N ASN A 174 -1.16 16.72 8.89
CA ASN A 174 0.09 17.12 9.55
C ASN A 174 1.31 16.27 9.17
N SER A 175 1.18 15.28 8.28
CA SER A 175 2.32 14.47 7.86
C SER A 175 3.16 15.19 6.80
N ASP A 176 4.11 14.48 6.19
CA ASP A 176 4.97 15.00 5.13
C ASP A 176 4.95 14.08 3.90
N TYR A 177 5.85 14.28 2.93
CA TYR A 177 6.01 13.42 1.76
C TYR A 177 6.35 11.96 2.08
N SER A 178 6.67 11.65 3.33
CA SER A 178 6.95 10.29 3.79
C SER A 178 6.53 10.07 5.24
N SER A 179 6.23 8.82 5.57
CA SER A 179 5.96 8.36 6.92
C SER A 179 6.48 6.94 7.08
N SER A 180 6.91 6.57 8.28
CA SER A 180 7.24 5.19 8.60
C SER A 180 6.79 4.84 10.02
N ALA A 181 6.50 3.56 10.24
CA ALA A 181 6.14 3.03 11.54
C ALA A 181 6.77 1.65 11.75
N ARG A 182 7.17 1.36 12.99
CA ARG A 182 7.73 0.08 13.42
C ARG A 182 7.01 -0.43 14.66
N SER A 183 6.65 -1.70 14.68
CA SER A 183 6.04 -2.38 15.84
C SER A 183 6.26 -3.87 15.73
N ASP A 184 6.68 -4.52 16.83
CA ASP A 184 6.72 -5.98 16.99
C ASP A 184 7.31 -6.75 15.79
N GLY A 185 8.50 -6.34 15.33
CA GLY A 185 9.19 -6.98 14.19
C GLY A 185 8.58 -6.68 12.82
N CYS A 186 7.74 -5.65 12.70
CA CYS A 186 7.23 -5.14 11.43
C CYS A 186 7.59 -3.68 11.21
N GLU A 187 7.68 -3.33 9.93
CA GLU A 187 7.87 -1.96 9.47
C GLU A 187 6.98 -1.68 8.27
N ILE A 188 6.44 -0.48 8.24
CA ILE A 188 5.79 0.09 7.07
C ILE A 188 6.46 1.42 6.71
N ASP A 189 6.74 1.60 5.43
CA ASP A 189 7.30 2.83 4.86
C ASP A 189 6.40 3.34 3.74
N ALA A 190 5.85 4.53 3.90
CA ALA A 190 5.01 5.21 2.93
C ALA A 190 5.69 6.47 2.38
N ARG A 191 5.56 6.71 1.07
CA ARG A 191 6.09 7.90 0.37
C ARG A 191 5.13 8.37 -0.70
N ILE A 192 5.13 9.66 -0.98
CA ILE A 192 4.37 10.26 -2.08
C ILE A 192 5.25 11.25 -2.84
N GLU A 193 5.11 11.25 -4.16
CA GLU A 193 5.82 12.19 -5.04
C GLU A 193 5.14 13.58 -5.04
N THR A 194 5.71 14.54 -5.77
CA THR A 194 5.13 15.88 -6.00
C THR A 194 4.17 15.88 -7.20
N GLY A 195 3.40 16.97 -7.37
CA GLY A 195 2.48 17.17 -8.49
C GLY A 195 1.02 16.82 -8.17
N ASP A 196 0.15 16.99 -9.17
CA ASP A 196 -1.30 16.84 -9.03
C ASP A 196 -1.79 15.38 -9.16
N SER A 197 -0.93 14.50 -9.64
CA SER A 197 -1.23 13.06 -9.74
C SER A 197 -0.01 12.24 -9.35
N PRO A 198 0.49 12.40 -8.12
CA PRO A 198 1.71 11.77 -7.68
C PRO A 198 1.54 10.27 -7.53
N LYS A 199 2.65 9.56 -7.67
CA LYS A 199 2.73 8.17 -7.20
C LYS A 199 2.86 8.16 -5.68
N PHE A 200 1.99 7.39 -5.03
CA PHE A 200 2.10 6.99 -3.64
C PHE A 200 2.62 5.56 -3.58
N THR A 201 3.57 5.27 -2.69
CA THR A 201 4.15 3.94 -2.51
C THR A 201 4.21 3.62 -1.03
N ALA A 202 3.63 2.48 -0.63
CA ALA A 202 3.81 1.89 0.67
C ALA A 202 4.48 0.51 0.58
N LYS A 203 5.40 0.22 1.48
CA LYS A 203 6.05 -1.09 1.58
C LYS A 203 5.88 -1.62 2.99
N ILE A 204 5.30 -2.81 3.12
CA ILE A 204 5.06 -3.46 4.41
C ILE A 204 5.99 -4.65 4.52
N THR A 205 6.83 -4.67 5.57
CA THR A 205 7.91 -5.65 5.74
C THR A 205 7.91 -6.24 7.14
N VAL A 206 8.37 -7.49 7.25
CA VAL A 206 8.75 -8.12 8.52
C VAL A 206 10.28 -8.16 8.61
N ARG A 207 10.83 -7.90 9.80
CA ARG A 207 12.26 -8.00 10.12
C ARG A 207 12.52 -9.06 11.18
#